data_AF-A0A8T4V3P4-F1
#
_entry.id   AF-A0A8T4V3P4-F1
#
_cell.length_a   1.000
_cell.length_b   1.000
_cell.length_c   1.000
_cell.angle_alpha   90.00
_cell.angle_beta   90.00
_cell.angle_gamma   90.00
#
_symmetry.space_group_name_H-M   'P 1'
#
loop_
_entity.id
_entity.type
_entity.pdbx_description
1 polymer ?
#
loop_
_entity_poly.entity_id
_entity_poly.type
_entity_poly.pdbx_seq_one_letter_code
_entity_poly.pdbx_strand_id
1 'polypeptide(L)'
;MRTEIMGATAPQKDCTDGKCPFHGEILVKRELLKGKVIKKDVSRSATIEWFRPFFVKKYERYEVRRYRLRTHNPSCINAAIGDEVLVAKTRPLSKTKHHIILQVLDTASRSKNSEKSTLAVSKKKKAKNLLAGNPQDVNQKDTNPSDGREPGDDQ
;
A
#
# COMPACT_ATOMS: atom_id res chain seq x y z
N MET A 1 -7.63 -1.09 24.81
CA MET A 1 -6.83 -1.03 23.57
C MET A 1 -5.57 -0.24 23.86
N ARG A 2 -4.41 -0.65 23.33
CA ARG A 2 -3.16 0.10 23.55
C ARG A 2 -2.98 1.12 22.43
N THR A 3 -2.95 2.40 22.79
CA THR A 3 -2.88 3.51 21.83
C THR A 3 -1.48 3.66 21.23
N GLU A 4 -0.45 3.38 22.02
CA GLU A 4 0.94 3.51 21.62
C GLU A 4 1.79 2.35 22.17
N ILE A 5 2.73 1.89 21.34
CA ILE A 5 3.68 0.85 21.71
C ILE A 5 5.06 1.24 21.19
N MET A 6 5.98 1.56 22.10
CA MET A 6 7.40 1.85 21.78
C MET A 6 7.58 2.90 20.67
N GLY A 7 6.72 3.91 20.63
CA GLY A 7 6.73 4.98 19.63
C GLY A 7 6.00 4.65 18.33
N ALA A 8 5.44 3.45 18.18
CA ALA A 8 4.52 3.12 17.10
C ALA A 8 3.09 3.47 17.50
N THR A 9 2.43 4.26 16.65
CA THR A 9 1.02 4.62 16.79
C THR A 9 0.12 3.46 16.40
N ALA A 10 -1.06 3.39 17.03
CA ALA A 10 -2.05 2.38 16.70
C ALA A 10 -2.51 2.49 15.23
N PRO A 11 -2.72 1.35 14.54
CA PRO A 11 -3.28 1.34 13.21
C PRO A 11 -4.74 1.80 13.22
N GLN A 12 -5.19 2.41 12.11
CA GLN A 12 -6.58 2.87 11.94
C GLN A 12 -7.60 1.73 11.82
N LYS A 13 -7.13 0.51 11.54
CA LYS A 13 -7.99 -0.66 11.37
C LYS A 13 -7.96 -1.51 12.63
N ASP A 14 -9.14 -1.89 13.08
CA ASP A 14 -9.32 -2.82 14.18
C ASP A 14 -9.12 -4.27 13.74
N CYS A 15 -8.69 -5.13 14.66
CA CYS A 15 -8.60 -6.56 14.42
C CYS A 15 -8.94 -7.38 15.66
N THR A 16 -9.60 -8.51 15.46
CA THR A 16 -10.02 -9.47 16.50
C THR A 16 -8.93 -10.49 16.85
N ASP A 17 -7.68 -10.24 16.43
CA ASP A 17 -6.59 -11.18 16.58
C ASP A 17 -5.98 -11.12 17.97
N GLY A 18 -6.13 -12.17 18.79
CA GLY A 18 -5.50 -12.24 20.13
C GLY A 18 -3.96 -12.18 20.10
N LYS A 19 -3.35 -12.41 18.93
CA LYS A 19 -1.89 -12.28 18.70
C LYS A 19 -1.46 -10.87 18.26
N CYS A 20 -2.38 -9.93 18.16
CA CYS A 20 -2.08 -8.54 17.84
C CYS A 20 -1.56 -7.80 19.09
N PRO A 21 -0.52 -6.96 18.98
CA PRO A 21 0.00 -6.21 20.12
C PRO A 21 -0.91 -5.03 20.55
N PHE A 22 -1.74 -4.51 19.64
CA PHE A 22 -2.62 -3.35 19.89
C PHE A 22 -3.99 -3.74 20.47
N HIS A 23 -4.64 -4.73 19.88
CA HIS A 23 -5.99 -5.19 20.26
C HIS A 23 -5.99 -6.48 21.08
N GLY A 24 -4.89 -7.24 21.04
CA GLY A 24 -4.74 -8.49 21.78
C GLY A 24 -3.94 -8.33 23.06
N GLU A 25 -3.57 -9.48 23.64
CA GLU A 25 -2.93 -9.54 24.95
C GLU A 25 -1.40 -9.52 24.87
N ILE A 26 -0.83 -9.71 23.67
CA ILE A 26 0.61 -9.95 23.51
C ILE A 26 1.43 -8.74 23.93
N LEU A 27 2.43 -9.00 24.76
CA LEU A 27 3.44 -8.02 25.16
C LEU A 27 4.66 -8.09 24.23
N VAL A 28 5.17 -6.92 23.88
CA VAL A 28 6.38 -6.75 23.08
C VAL A 28 7.57 -6.39 23.97
N LYS A 29 8.75 -6.83 23.57
CA LYS A 29 10.03 -6.51 24.20
C LYS A 29 10.67 -5.31 23.51
N ARG A 30 11.67 -4.69 24.17
CA ARG A 30 12.35 -3.47 23.71
C ARG A 30 13.21 -3.63 22.45
N GLU A 31 13.46 -4.87 22.02
CA GLU A 31 14.28 -5.15 20.85
C GLU A 31 13.47 -4.89 19.58
N LEU A 32 13.82 -3.80 18.89
CA LEU A 32 13.23 -3.36 17.64
C LEU A 32 14.18 -3.63 16.48
N LEU A 33 13.64 -4.15 15.39
CA LEU A 33 14.35 -4.45 14.16
C LEU A 33 13.65 -3.75 13.00
N LYS A 34 14.43 -3.19 12.08
CA LYS A 34 13.94 -2.65 10.81
C LYS A 34 14.34 -3.58 9.69
N GLY A 35 13.44 -3.80 8.75
CA GLY A 35 13.74 -4.62 7.58
C GLY A 35 12.65 -4.58 6.54
N LYS A 36 12.97 -5.12 5.37
CA LYS A 36 12.08 -5.14 4.22
C LYS A 36 11.31 -6.45 4.13
N VAL A 37 10.02 -6.37 3.83
CA VAL A 37 9.19 -7.56 3.62
C VAL A 37 9.48 -8.17 2.24
N ILE A 38 9.91 -9.43 2.20
CA ILE A 38 10.15 -10.17 0.95
C ILE A 38 8.90 -10.94 0.54
N LYS A 39 8.31 -11.63 1.51
CA LYS A 39 7.28 -12.63 1.28
C LYS A 39 6.19 -12.45 2.31
N LYS A 40 4.96 -12.49 1.82
CA LYS A 40 3.76 -12.57 2.63
C LYS A 40 3.19 -13.98 2.53
N ASP A 41 3.00 -14.61 3.68
CA ASP A 41 2.40 -15.94 3.77
C ASP A 41 0.93 -15.83 4.20
N VAL A 42 0.11 -16.82 3.83
CA VAL A 42 -1.33 -16.87 4.11
C VAL A 42 -1.64 -16.88 5.62
N SER A 43 -0.77 -17.50 6.43
CA SER A 43 -0.97 -17.68 7.89
C SER A 43 -0.65 -16.44 8.75
N ARG A 44 -1.05 -15.24 8.28
CA ARG A 44 -0.77 -13.96 8.94
C ARG A 44 0.71 -13.85 9.32
N SER A 45 1.58 -14.18 8.37
CA SER A 45 3.01 -14.08 8.58
C SER A 45 3.71 -13.46 7.39
N ALA A 46 4.85 -12.88 7.66
CA ALA A 46 5.72 -12.30 6.66
C ALA A 46 7.15 -12.75 6.94
N THR A 47 7.94 -12.85 5.87
CA THR A 47 9.39 -13.01 5.97
C THR A 47 10.04 -11.67 5.65
N ILE A 48 10.88 -11.22 6.57
CA ILE A 48 11.55 -9.92 6.53
C ILE A 48 13.04 -10.18 6.33
N GLU A 49 13.70 -9.35 5.53
CA GLU A 49 15.15 -9.31 5.43
C GLU A 49 15.75 -7.95 5.72
N TRP A 50 16.97 -7.99 6.21
CA TRP A 50 17.87 -6.86 6.26
C TRP A 50 19.29 -7.33 5.94
N PHE A 51 20.09 -6.39 5.45
CA PHE A 51 21.49 -6.60 5.15
C PHE A 51 22.32 -5.91 6.22
N ARG A 52 23.40 -6.55 6.67
CA ARG A 52 24.41 -5.90 7.51
C ARG A 52 25.80 -6.15 6.95
N PRO A 53 26.68 -5.15 6.95
CA PRO A 53 28.09 -5.39 6.69
C PRO A 53 28.69 -6.18 7.87
N PHE A 54 29.50 -7.19 7.56
CA PHE A 54 30.25 -7.98 8.52
C PHE A 54 31.73 -7.82 8.22
N PHE A 55 32.50 -7.41 9.22
CA PHE A 55 33.93 -7.17 9.08
C PHE A 55 34.72 -8.48 9.16
N VAL A 56 35.53 -8.76 8.14
CA VAL A 56 36.40 -9.94 8.07
C VAL A 56 37.81 -9.54 8.49
N LYS A 57 38.18 -9.86 9.73
CA LYS A 57 39.44 -9.42 10.38
C LYS A 57 40.69 -9.74 9.55
N LYS A 58 40.75 -10.91 8.89
CA LYS A 58 41.93 -11.32 8.09
C LYS A 58 42.18 -10.42 6.88
N TYR A 59 41.12 -9.93 6.25
CA TYR A 59 41.22 -9.18 4.99
C TYR A 59 40.94 -7.69 5.16
N GLU A 60 40.61 -7.25 6.38
CA GLU A 60 40.22 -5.88 6.71
C GLU A 60 39.11 -5.31 5.80
N ARG A 61 38.23 -6.20 5.33
CA ARG A 61 37.15 -5.89 4.38
C ARG A 61 35.80 -6.24 4.98
N TYR A 62 34.76 -5.57 4.49
CA TYR A 62 33.38 -5.89 4.85
C TYR A 62 32.75 -6.79 3.79
N GLU A 63 32.05 -7.83 4.23
CA GLU A 63 31.13 -8.60 3.38
C GLU A 63 29.68 -8.27 3.76
N VAL A 64 28.76 -8.31 2.79
CA VAL A 64 27.35 -8.06 3.04
C VAL A 64 26.66 -9.38 3.39
N ARG A 65 26.14 -9.49 4.63
CA ARG A 65 25.36 -10.66 5.07
C ARG A 65 23.87 -10.36 5.06
N ARG A 66 23.08 -11.29 4.52
CA ARG A 66 21.62 -11.27 4.56
C ARG A 66 21.10 -12.01 5.78
N TYR A 67 20.16 -11.40 6.49
CA TYR A 67 19.43 -12.02 7.59
C TYR A 67 17.96 -12.11 7.22
N ARG A 68 17.32 -13.23 7.55
CA ARG A 68 15.90 -13.47 7.31
C ARG A 68 15.21 -13.91 8.57
N LEU A 69 14.04 -13.37 8.81
CA LEU A 69 13.25 -13.64 9.99
C LEU A 69 11.78 -13.78 9.63
N ARG A 70 11.10 -14.73 10.27
CA ARG A 70 9.66 -14.93 10.13
C ARG A 70 8.92 -14.22 11.25
N THR A 71 7.95 -13.41 10.85
CA THR A 71 7.27 -12.46 11.72
C THR A 71 5.76 -12.65 11.57
N HIS A 72 5.01 -12.40 12.65
CA HIS A 72 3.56 -12.33 12.59
C HIS A 72 3.13 -10.98 11.97
N ASN A 73 2.24 -11.05 10.98
CA ASN A 73 1.66 -9.89 10.30
C ASN A 73 0.19 -9.81 10.69
N PRO A 74 -0.20 -8.95 11.65
CA PRO A 74 -1.59 -8.80 12.05
C PRO A 74 -2.42 -8.15 10.94
N SER A 75 -3.71 -8.51 10.88
CA SER A 75 -4.66 -8.00 9.88
C SER A 75 -4.85 -6.48 9.93
N CYS A 76 -4.66 -5.88 11.11
CA CYS A 76 -4.68 -4.43 11.32
C CYS A 76 -3.65 -3.66 10.46
N ILE A 77 -2.42 -4.17 10.38
CA ILE A 77 -1.29 -3.48 9.71
C ILE A 77 -1.17 -3.96 8.26
N ASN A 78 -1.34 -5.27 8.04
CA ASN A 78 -1.39 -5.90 6.74
C ASN A 78 -0.26 -5.49 5.77
N ALA A 79 1.00 -5.55 6.23
CA ALA A 79 2.16 -5.17 5.41
C ALA A 79 2.21 -5.94 4.07
N ALA A 80 2.60 -5.24 3.01
CA ALA A 80 2.75 -5.79 1.66
C ALA A 80 4.19 -6.18 1.37
N ILE A 81 4.41 -6.82 0.22
CA ILE A 81 5.75 -7.17 -0.24
C ILE A 81 6.45 -5.89 -0.70
N GLY A 82 7.67 -5.69 -0.22
CA GLY A 82 8.50 -4.54 -0.56
C GLY A 82 8.46 -3.39 0.44
N ASP A 83 7.55 -3.43 1.42
CA ASP A 83 7.44 -2.42 2.46
C ASP A 83 8.59 -2.53 3.47
N GLU A 84 9.06 -1.39 3.98
CA GLU A 84 9.97 -1.35 5.11
C GLU A 84 9.17 -1.28 6.41
N VAL A 85 9.44 -2.22 7.31
CA VAL A 85 8.64 -2.43 8.51
C VAL A 85 9.49 -2.39 9.78
N LEU A 86 8.86 -1.87 10.84
CA LEU A 86 9.36 -1.93 12.19
C LEU A 86 8.79 -3.17 12.88
N VAL A 87 9.66 -3.97 13.45
CA VAL A 87 9.35 -5.27 14.05
C VAL A 87 9.82 -5.28 15.48
N ALA A 88 9.00 -5.81 16.38
CA ALA A 88 9.39 -6.02 17.77
C ALA A 88 9.49 -7.51 18.11
N LYS A 89 10.39 -7.83 19.03
CA LYS A 89 10.50 -9.17 19.60
C LYS A 89 9.40 -9.44 20.62
N THR A 90 8.90 -10.67 20.65
CA THR A 90 7.85 -11.09 21.58
C THR A 90 8.21 -12.38 22.29
N ARG A 91 7.29 -12.89 23.12
CA ARG A 91 7.30 -14.31 23.48
C ARG A 91 7.14 -15.16 22.20
N PRO A 92 7.58 -16.43 22.19
CA PRO A 92 7.32 -17.33 21.08
C PRO A 92 5.83 -17.43 20.75
N LEU A 93 5.46 -17.19 19.49
CA LEU A 93 4.09 -17.33 18.99
C LEU A 93 3.87 -18.65 18.26
N SER A 94 4.97 -19.23 17.76
CA SER A 94 5.06 -20.52 17.09
C SER A 94 6.54 -20.95 17.07
N LYS A 95 6.83 -22.08 16.42
CA LYS A 95 8.20 -22.61 16.26
C LYS A 95 9.19 -21.63 15.63
N THR A 96 8.74 -20.78 14.71
CA THR A 96 9.63 -19.86 13.95
C THR A 96 9.27 -18.38 14.14
N LYS A 97 8.05 -18.06 14.59
CA LYS A 97 7.57 -16.69 14.76
C LYS A 97 7.78 -16.26 16.21
N HIS A 98 8.81 -15.46 16.45
CA HIS A 98 9.12 -14.85 17.74
C HIS A 98 9.01 -13.31 17.72
N HIS A 99 8.50 -12.78 16.61
CA HIS A 99 8.48 -11.35 16.34
C HIS A 99 7.15 -10.95 15.70
N ILE A 100 6.76 -9.69 15.88
CA ILE A 100 5.53 -9.10 15.34
C ILE A 100 5.83 -7.75 14.68
N ILE A 101 5.16 -7.47 13.56
CA ILE A 101 5.21 -6.16 12.90
C ILE A 101 4.40 -5.14 13.71
N LEU A 102 4.98 -3.97 13.98
CA LEU A 102 4.33 -2.87 14.67
C LEU A 102 3.87 -1.76 13.73
N GLN A 103 4.72 -1.39 12.77
CA GLN A 103 4.49 -0.24 11.90
C GLN A 103 5.13 -0.47 10.53
N VAL A 104 4.52 0.10 9.50
CA VAL A 104 5.13 0.26 8.18
C VAL A 104 5.74 1.66 8.14
N LEU A 105 7.05 1.74 7.88
CA LEU A 105 7.79 3.00 7.81
C LEU A 105 7.63 3.61 6.42
N ASP A 106 8.05 2.86 5.39
CA ASP A 106 8.01 3.30 4.01
C ASP A 106 7.18 2.34 3.15
N THR A 107 6.18 2.89 2.46
CA THR A 107 5.43 2.17 1.43
C THR A 107 6.10 2.41 0.08
N ALA A 108 6.80 1.40 -0.45
CA ALA A 108 7.64 1.54 -1.64
C ALA A 108 6.90 2.00 -2.91
N SER A 109 5.57 1.91 -2.95
CA SER A 109 4.74 2.19 -4.13
C SER A 109 3.77 3.37 -4.01
N ARG A 110 3.45 3.88 -2.81
CA ARG A 110 2.38 4.88 -2.64
C ARG A 110 2.81 6.31 -2.94
N SER A 111 4.00 6.72 -2.52
CA SER A 111 4.51 8.09 -2.69
C SER A 111 4.78 8.45 -4.16
N LYS A 112 5.17 7.47 -5.00
CA LYS A 112 5.38 7.71 -6.45
C LYS A 112 4.08 7.82 -7.26
N ASN A 113 2.97 7.26 -6.76
CA ASN A 113 1.68 7.30 -7.46
C ASN A 113 0.87 8.56 -7.14
N SER A 114 1.03 9.14 -5.94
CA SER A 114 0.40 10.42 -5.59
C SER A 114 0.94 11.57 -6.44
N GLU A 115 2.25 11.61 -6.71
CA GLU A 115 2.85 12.67 -7.56
C GLU A 115 2.50 12.51 -9.05
N LYS A 116 2.41 11.26 -9.54
CA LYS A 116 2.00 11.00 -10.94
C LYS A 116 0.52 11.30 -11.18
N SER A 117 -0.34 11.04 -10.20
CA SER A 117 -1.78 11.32 -10.32
C SER A 117 -2.10 12.82 -10.23
N THR A 118 -1.40 13.60 -9.41
CA THR A 118 -1.59 15.07 -9.35
C THR A 118 -1.13 15.76 -10.64
N LEU A 119 -0.02 15.32 -11.25
CA LEU A 119 0.44 15.81 -12.56
C LEU A 119 -0.49 15.40 -13.71
N ALA A 120 -1.11 14.21 -13.65
CA ALA A 120 -2.06 13.73 -14.66
C ALA A 120 -3.43 14.45 -14.58
N VAL A 121 -3.92 14.77 -13.38
CA VAL A 121 -5.15 15.56 -13.18
C VAL A 121 -4.98 16.99 -13.69
N SER A 122 -3.81 17.62 -13.46
CA SER A 122 -3.49 18.96 -13.97
C SER A 122 -3.42 19.04 -15.51
N LYS A 123 -2.95 17.99 -16.19
CA LYS A 123 -2.98 17.92 -17.67
C LYS A 123 -4.39 17.77 -18.24
N LYS A 124 -5.27 16.99 -17.60
CA LYS A 124 -6.68 16.83 -18.03
C LYS A 124 -7.53 18.08 -17.77
N LYS A 125 -7.30 18.82 -16.68
CA LYS A 125 -7.99 20.10 -16.41
C LYS A 125 -7.63 21.19 -17.43
N LYS A 126 -6.37 21.25 -17.88
CA LYS A 126 -5.90 22.20 -18.91
C LYS A 126 -6.51 21.92 -20.29
N ALA A 127 -6.67 20.64 -20.65
CA ALA A 127 -7.28 20.25 -21.93
C ALA A 127 -8.81 20.49 -21.98
N LYS A 128 -9.52 20.31 -20.86
CA LYS A 128 -10.98 20.59 -20.81
C LYS A 128 -11.33 22.08 -20.87
N ASN A 129 -10.43 22.97 -20.46
CA ASN A 129 -10.71 24.41 -20.41
C ASN A 129 -10.43 25.15 -21.75
N LEU A 130 -9.80 24.49 -22.73
CA LEU A 130 -9.51 25.05 -24.06
C LEU A 130 -10.62 24.77 -25.11
N LEU A 131 -11.60 23.92 -24.77
CA LEU A 131 -12.72 23.54 -25.65
C LEU A 131 -14.05 24.23 -25.28
N ALA A 132 -14.04 25.11 -24.28
CA ALA A 132 -15.19 25.93 -23.90
C ALA A 132 -15.04 27.34 -24.48
N GLY A 133 -15.15 27.45 -25.79
CA GLY A 133 -15.35 28.70 -26.52
C GLY A 133 -16.56 28.54 -27.44
N ASN A 134 -17.70 29.06 -27.01
CA ASN A 134 -18.82 29.45 -27.89
C ASN A 134 -18.50 30.88 -28.42
N PRO A 135 -19.07 31.46 -29.50
CA PRO A 135 -20.24 31.02 -30.29
C PRO A 135 -20.26 31.42 -31.82
N GLN A 136 -21.33 31.00 -32.53
CA GLN A 136 -22.05 31.62 -33.69
C GLN A 136 -21.72 31.35 -35.18
N ASP A 137 -22.84 31.38 -35.94
CA ASP A 137 -23.10 31.66 -37.37
C ASP A 137 -23.13 30.47 -38.38
N VAL A 138 -24.28 30.06 -38.96
CA VAL A 138 -25.33 30.67 -39.82
C VAL A 138 -25.14 30.28 -41.30
N ASN A 139 -26.27 29.98 -41.94
CA ASN A 139 -26.57 29.76 -43.37
C ASN A 139 -26.40 28.35 -43.95
N GLN A 140 -27.23 27.87 -44.88
CA GLN A 140 -28.62 28.11 -45.33
C GLN A 140 -28.79 27.10 -46.49
N LYS A 141 -29.92 26.38 -46.54
CA LYS A 141 -30.64 25.81 -47.72
C LYS A 141 -29.82 24.85 -48.63
N ASP A 142 -30.35 23.68 -49.02
CA ASP A 142 -31.24 23.56 -50.18
C ASP A 142 -32.07 22.25 -50.17
N THR A 143 -33.36 22.45 -50.47
CA THR A 143 -34.30 21.62 -51.28
C THR A 143 -34.62 20.15 -50.92
N ASN A 144 -35.85 19.98 -50.40
CA ASN A 144 -36.81 18.87 -50.62
C ASN A 144 -37.04 18.59 -52.14
N PRO A 145 -37.68 17.48 -52.62
CA PRO A 145 -38.84 16.79 -52.00
C PRO A 145 -39.06 15.26 -52.30
N SER A 146 -40.20 14.75 -51.79
CA SER A 146 -41.00 13.55 -52.19
C SER A 146 -40.38 12.17 -51.88
N ASP A 147 -41.06 11.18 -51.26
CA ASP A 147 -42.46 10.76 -51.13
C ASP A 147 -42.61 10.03 -49.77
N GLY A 148 -43.69 10.00 -49.00
CA GLY A 148 -45.11 10.00 -49.34
C GLY A 148 -45.73 8.61 -49.15
N ARG A 149 -46.05 8.21 -47.89
CA ARG A 149 -47.23 7.41 -47.45
C ARG A 149 -47.05 6.79 -46.05
N GLU A 150 -47.77 7.32 -45.07
CA GLU A 150 -48.39 6.56 -43.96
C GLU A 150 -49.76 6.06 -44.44
N PRO A 151 -50.28 4.91 -43.96
CA PRO A 151 -50.97 4.83 -42.66
C PRO A 151 -50.67 3.47 -41.95
N GLY A 152 -51.00 3.19 -40.70
CA GLY A 152 -51.85 3.79 -39.69
C GLY A 152 -52.01 2.72 -38.58
N ASP A 153 -52.30 3.17 -37.38
CA ASP A 153 -52.53 2.35 -36.19
C ASP A 153 -53.75 1.43 -36.34
N ASP A 154 -53.66 0.18 -35.87
CA ASP A 154 -54.79 -0.55 -35.29
C ASP A 154 -54.30 -1.76 -34.44
N GLN A 155 -54.55 -1.64 -33.12
CA GLN A 155 -54.63 -2.64 -32.04
C GLN A 155 -53.36 -3.28 -31.46
#